data_AF-A0A0W0VAD5-F1
#
_entry.id   AF-A0A0W0VAD5-F1
#
_cell.length_a   1.000
_cell.length_b   1.000
_cell.length_c   1.000
_cell.angle_alpha   90.00
_cell.angle_beta   90.00
_cell.angle_gamma   90.00
#
_symmetry.space_group_name_H-M   'P 1'
#
loop_
_entity.id
_entity.type
_entity.pdbx_description
1 polymer ?
#
loop_
_entity_poly.entity_id
_entity_poly.type
_entity_poly.pdbx_seq_one_letter_code
_entity_poly.pdbx_strand_id
1 'polypeptide(L)'
;MFTFFEKPKIQLNESEIGQVMANVRHHFAAHPELTKLIESRQDAFQHQLNLTTNPSERKKLLLSYALFAETLLQCTKATAEEISDLAQDYYSSSYYRHIGGDQGCYSMTYYDEVNNHIFNASLALMVFSILLFPLSMIGSLSLLAIAVTVILPSAYYDFVETWPNQLKIQKEEETLFTQIAHSLVGSNIPLLTESQILLQP
;
A
#
# COMPACT_ATOMS: atom_id res chain seq x y z
N MET A 1 -11.41 -28.27 1.17
CA MET A 1 -12.17 -27.75 0.01
C MET A 1 -11.77 -26.28 -0.12
N PHE A 2 -10.82 -25.99 -1.01
CA PHE A 2 -10.28 -24.63 -1.16
C PHE A 2 -11.28 -23.80 -1.97
N THR A 3 -11.93 -22.83 -1.33
CA THR A 3 -12.69 -21.79 -2.02
C THR A 3 -11.69 -20.91 -2.75
N PHE A 4 -11.60 -21.09 -4.07
CA PHE A 4 -11.03 -20.12 -4.99
C PHE A 4 -11.75 -18.79 -4.74
N PHE A 5 -11.04 -17.80 -4.21
CA PHE A 5 -11.54 -16.43 -4.14
C PHE A 5 -11.87 -15.97 -5.57
N GLU A 6 -13.16 -15.87 -5.88
CA GLU A 6 -13.63 -15.03 -6.98
C GLU A 6 -13.15 -13.61 -6.67
N LYS A 7 -12.02 -13.22 -7.27
CA LYS A 7 -11.52 -11.85 -7.16
C LYS A 7 -12.65 -10.93 -7.61
N PRO A 8 -13.06 -9.93 -6.80
CA PRO A 8 -14.02 -8.96 -7.28
C PRO A 8 -13.47 -8.35 -8.57
N LYS A 9 -14.29 -8.35 -9.61
CA LYS A 9 -14.03 -7.56 -10.81
C LYS A 9 -14.21 -6.11 -10.41
N ILE A 10 -13.17 -5.53 -9.82
CA ILE A 10 -13.09 -4.10 -9.54
C ILE A 10 -13.14 -3.41 -10.92
N GLN A 11 -14.33 -2.95 -11.30
CA GLN A 11 -14.62 -2.26 -12.57
C GLN A 11 -15.30 -0.92 -12.33
N LEU A 12 -15.11 -0.33 -11.15
CA LEU A 12 -15.63 1.00 -10.87
C LEU A 12 -14.92 2.02 -11.75
N ASN A 13 -15.71 2.81 -12.48
CA ASN A 13 -15.21 4.02 -13.13
C ASN A 13 -15.05 5.15 -12.09
N GLU A 14 -14.35 6.22 -12.46
CA GLU A 14 -14.03 7.32 -11.54
C GLU A 14 -15.27 7.98 -10.91
N SER A 15 -16.37 8.09 -11.65
CA SER A 15 -17.64 8.62 -11.13
C SER A 15 -18.28 7.69 -10.10
N GLU A 16 -18.22 6.38 -10.32
CA GLU A 16 -18.76 5.38 -9.38
C GLU A 16 -17.93 5.35 -8.09
N ILE A 17 -16.60 5.43 -8.20
CA ILE A 17 -15.72 5.56 -7.03
C ILE A 17 -16.08 6.83 -6.23
N GLY A 18 -16.32 7.95 -6.91
CA GLY A 18 -16.76 9.19 -6.28
C GLY A 18 -18.07 9.05 -5.50
N GLN A 19 -19.03 8.29 -6.03
CA GLN A 19 -20.30 8.01 -5.34
C GLN A 19 -20.09 7.11 -4.11
N VAL A 20 -19.27 6.07 -4.22
CA VAL A 20 -18.93 5.19 -3.08
C VAL A 20 -18.28 6.00 -1.96
N MET A 21 -17.31 6.86 -2.29
CA MET A 21 -16.62 7.70 -1.31
C MET A 21 -17.57 8.73 -0.66
N ALA A 22 -18.52 9.28 -1.42
CA ALA A 22 -19.55 10.15 -0.86
C ALA A 22 -20.43 9.41 0.17
N ASN A 23 -20.83 8.17 -0.13
CA ASN A 23 -21.60 7.34 0.79
C ASN A 23 -20.81 7.00 2.06
N VAL A 24 -19.54 6.63 1.91
CA VAL A 24 -18.64 6.35 3.04
C VAL A 24 -18.49 7.58 3.94
N ARG A 25 -18.25 8.77 3.37
CA ARG A 25 -18.16 10.01 4.16
C ARG A 25 -19.47 10.33 4.86
N HIS A 26 -20.60 10.14 4.19
CA HIS A 26 -21.90 10.35 4.82
C HIS A 26 -22.10 9.44 6.04
N HIS A 27 -21.69 8.17 5.93
CA HIS A 27 -21.75 7.22 7.04
C HIS A 27 -20.91 7.65 8.24
N PHE A 28 -19.70 8.17 8.00
CA PHE A 28 -18.78 8.62 9.05
C PHE A 28 -18.90 10.12 9.39
N ALA A 29 -19.94 10.82 8.94
CA ALA A 29 -20.09 12.26 9.10
C ALA A 29 -20.11 12.73 10.57
N ALA A 30 -20.50 11.85 11.50
CA ALA A 30 -20.46 12.12 12.95
C ALA A 30 -19.03 12.08 13.55
N HIS A 31 -18.04 11.62 12.78
CA HIS A 31 -16.65 11.44 13.19
C HIS A 31 -15.73 12.37 12.36
N PRO A 32 -15.52 13.63 12.78
CA PRO A 32 -14.81 14.62 11.98
C PRO A 32 -13.35 14.26 11.72
N GLU A 33 -12.66 13.65 12.70
CA GLU A 33 -11.27 13.20 12.52
C GLU A 33 -11.16 12.07 11.49
N LEU A 34 -12.10 11.12 11.52
CA LEU A 34 -12.16 10.04 10.53
C LEU A 34 -12.50 10.58 9.14
N THR A 35 -13.43 11.54 9.06
CA THR A 35 -13.79 12.19 7.79
C THR A 35 -12.58 12.89 7.17
N LYS A 36 -11.78 13.61 7.96
CA LYS A 36 -10.53 14.23 7.49
C LYS A 36 -9.53 13.21 6.93
N LEU A 37 -9.37 12.06 7.59
CA LEU A 37 -8.50 11.00 7.10
C LEU A 37 -9.00 10.45 5.76
N ILE A 38 -10.30 10.17 5.64
CA ILE A 38 -10.92 9.69 4.40
C ILE A 38 -10.73 10.70 3.27
N GLU A 39 -10.98 11.99 3.54
CA GLU A 39 -10.80 13.08 2.57
C GLU A 39 -9.35 13.22 2.14
N SER A 40 -8.41 13.22 3.09
CA SER A 40 -6.98 13.31 2.78
C SER A 40 -6.52 12.17 1.86
N ARG A 41 -7.01 10.94 2.08
CA ARG A 41 -6.68 9.80 1.19
C ARG A 41 -7.35 9.94 -0.17
N GLN A 42 -8.61 10.35 -0.22
CA GLN A 42 -9.31 10.64 -1.47
C GLN A 42 -8.55 11.70 -2.29
N ASP A 43 -8.14 12.79 -1.67
CA ASP A 43 -7.41 13.86 -2.33
C ASP A 43 -6.07 13.38 -2.88
N ALA A 44 -5.36 12.50 -2.16
CA ALA A 44 -4.12 11.89 -2.65
C ALA A 44 -4.36 11.04 -3.92
N PHE A 45 -5.40 10.20 -3.93
CA PHE A 45 -5.77 9.43 -5.13
C PHE A 45 -6.14 10.34 -6.31
N GLN A 46 -6.97 11.36 -6.07
CA GLN A 46 -7.39 12.30 -7.11
C GLN A 46 -6.21 13.11 -7.65
N HIS A 47 -5.31 13.55 -6.77
CA HIS A 47 -4.10 14.25 -7.15
C HIS A 47 -3.23 13.40 -8.08
N GLN A 48 -2.96 12.14 -7.71
CA GLN A 48 -2.16 11.22 -8.52
C GLN A 48 -2.82 10.87 -9.86
N LEU A 49 -4.15 10.68 -9.88
CA LEU A 49 -4.90 10.50 -11.12
C LEU A 49 -4.75 11.71 -12.03
N ASN A 50 -4.82 12.94 -11.50
CA ASN A 50 -4.70 14.17 -12.28
C ASN A 50 -3.29 14.39 -12.84
N LEU A 51 -2.25 13.99 -12.10
CA LEU A 51 -0.86 14.09 -12.57
C LEU A 51 -0.48 13.02 -13.61
N THR A 52 -1.17 11.88 -13.59
CA THR A 52 -0.81 10.72 -14.42
C THR A 52 -1.33 10.85 -15.85
N THR A 53 -0.43 11.02 -16.79
CA THR A 53 -0.73 11.08 -18.24
C THR A 53 -0.70 9.72 -18.93
N ASN A 54 0.02 8.75 -18.37
CA ASN A 54 0.12 7.40 -18.92
C ASN A 54 -1.18 6.60 -18.68
N PRO A 55 -1.88 6.13 -19.72
CA PRO A 55 -3.16 5.43 -19.56
C PRO A 55 -3.09 4.12 -18.75
N SER A 56 -1.96 3.40 -18.84
CA SER A 56 -1.75 2.15 -18.11
C SER A 56 -1.55 2.41 -16.62
N GLU A 57 -0.72 3.39 -16.28
CA GLU A 57 -0.52 3.84 -14.90
C GLU A 57 -1.81 4.40 -14.31
N ARG A 58 -2.54 5.24 -15.07
CA ARG A 58 -3.84 5.78 -14.65
C ARG A 58 -4.83 4.65 -14.34
N LYS A 59 -4.87 3.60 -15.16
CA LYS A 59 -5.72 2.42 -14.91
C LYS A 59 -5.32 1.68 -13.63
N LYS A 60 -4.02 1.48 -13.37
CA LYS A 60 -3.53 0.87 -12.13
C LYS A 60 -3.94 1.70 -10.91
N LEU A 61 -3.82 3.04 -10.97
CA LEU A 61 -4.24 3.95 -9.91
C LEU A 61 -5.75 3.90 -9.67
N LEU A 62 -6.55 3.87 -10.74
CA LEU A 62 -8.01 3.79 -10.63
C LEU A 62 -8.44 2.48 -9.94
N LEU A 63 -7.81 1.35 -10.27
CA LEU A 63 -8.09 0.07 -9.61
C LEU A 63 -7.70 0.09 -8.13
N SER A 64 -6.57 0.71 -7.78
CA SER A 64 -6.19 0.91 -6.37
C SER A 64 -7.19 1.79 -5.63
N TYR A 65 -7.67 2.87 -6.27
CA TYR A 65 -8.65 3.77 -5.66
C TYR A 65 -10.01 3.07 -5.47
N ALA A 66 -10.44 2.30 -6.45
CA ALA A 66 -11.65 1.49 -6.36
C ALA A 66 -11.55 0.43 -5.25
N LEU A 67 -10.40 -0.26 -5.13
CA LEU A 67 -10.12 -1.18 -4.02
C LEU A 67 -10.28 -0.47 -2.67
N PHE A 68 -9.63 0.69 -2.50
CA PHE A 68 -9.72 1.48 -1.27
C PHE A 68 -11.17 1.88 -0.94
N ALA A 69 -11.92 2.38 -1.93
CA ALA A 69 -13.30 2.79 -1.75
C ALA A 69 -14.23 1.61 -1.40
N GLU A 70 -14.04 0.47 -2.05
CA GLU A 70 -14.78 -0.76 -1.75
C GLU A 70 -14.47 -1.30 -0.36
N THR A 71 -13.20 -1.32 0.05
CA THR A 71 -12.80 -1.72 1.41
C THR A 71 -13.46 -0.81 2.44
N LEU A 72 -13.39 0.51 2.27
CA LEU A 72 -14.05 1.44 3.18
C LEU A 72 -15.57 1.26 3.23
N LEU A 73 -16.21 1.00 2.09
CA LEU A 73 -17.64 0.71 2.05
C LEU A 73 -17.97 -0.59 2.79
N GLN A 74 -17.15 -1.62 2.68
CA GLN A 74 -17.32 -2.86 3.45
C GLN A 74 -17.16 -2.60 4.96
N CYS A 75 -16.20 -1.77 5.37
CA CYS A 75 -16.03 -1.37 6.76
C CYS A 75 -17.26 -0.67 7.35
N THR A 76 -18.08 0.04 6.54
CA THR A 76 -19.35 0.65 7.03
C THR A 76 -20.40 -0.38 7.47
N LYS A 77 -20.24 -1.65 7.08
CA LYS A 77 -21.17 -2.75 7.37
C LYS A 77 -20.55 -3.83 8.24
N ALA A 78 -19.25 -3.74 8.51
CA ALA A 78 -18.48 -4.73 9.24
C ALA A 78 -18.52 -4.47 10.75
N THR A 79 -18.21 -5.50 11.52
CA THR A 79 -17.89 -5.37 12.95
C THR A 79 -16.44 -4.93 13.16
N ALA A 80 -16.11 -4.51 14.37
CA ALA A 80 -14.74 -4.08 14.71
C ALA A 80 -13.70 -5.18 14.50
N GLU A 81 -14.07 -6.44 14.75
CA GLU A 81 -13.18 -7.60 14.54
C GLU A 81 -12.94 -7.87 13.05
N GLU A 82 -13.98 -7.77 12.22
CA GLU A 82 -13.91 -7.97 10.77
C GLU A 82 -13.11 -6.88 10.03
N ILE A 83 -12.98 -5.68 10.61
CA ILE A 83 -12.19 -4.60 9.99
C ILE A 83 -10.71 -4.97 9.87
N SER A 84 -10.17 -5.72 10.85
CA SER A 84 -8.78 -6.18 10.77
C SER A 84 -8.57 -7.11 9.56
N ASP A 85 -9.52 -8.02 9.32
CA ASP A 85 -9.48 -8.94 8.19
C ASP A 85 -9.61 -8.18 6.86
N LEU A 86 -10.55 -7.21 6.79
CA LEU A 86 -10.72 -6.36 5.62
C LEU A 86 -9.48 -5.51 5.30
N ALA A 87 -8.79 -5.00 6.33
CA ALA A 87 -7.54 -4.28 6.17
C ALA A 87 -6.42 -5.21 5.65
N GLN A 88 -6.34 -6.43 6.18
CA GLN A 88 -5.38 -7.42 5.71
C GLN A 88 -5.63 -7.84 4.24
N ASP A 89 -6.90 -8.04 3.87
CA ASP A 89 -7.31 -8.33 2.49
C ASP A 89 -7.00 -7.16 1.55
N TYR A 90 -7.18 -5.92 2.04
CA TYR A 90 -6.77 -4.72 1.32
C TYR A 90 -5.26 -4.71 1.05
N TYR A 91 -4.41 -4.90 2.06
CA TYR A 91 -2.95 -4.89 1.90
C TYR A 91 -2.40 -6.05 1.05
N SER A 92 -3.06 -7.20 1.07
CA SER A 92 -2.65 -8.37 0.30
C SER A 92 -3.14 -8.37 -1.15
N SER A 93 -4.00 -7.42 -1.51
CA SER A 93 -4.55 -7.30 -2.87
C SER A 93 -3.49 -6.96 -3.91
N SER A 94 -3.57 -7.58 -5.08
CA SER A 94 -2.70 -7.25 -6.22
C SER A 94 -2.93 -5.84 -6.78
N TYR A 95 -4.03 -5.18 -6.39
CA TYR A 95 -4.34 -3.81 -6.79
C TYR A 95 -3.91 -2.78 -5.75
N TYR A 96 -3.49 -3.20 -4.56
CA TYR A 96 -2.99 -2.30 -3.53
C TYR A 96 -1.75 -1.55 -4.01
N ARG A 97 -1.73 -0.25 -3.77
CA ARG A 97 -0.56 0.60 -4.00
C ARG A 97 -0.46 1.63 -2.89
N HIS A 98 0.77 1.86 -2.45
CA HIS A 98 1.08 2.94 -1.52
C HIS A 98 0.87 4.29 -2.21
N ILE A 99 -0.24 4.97 -1.91
CA ILE A 99 -0.62 6.28 -2.45
C ILE A 99 -0.93 7.20 -1.28
N GLY A 100 -0.24 8.34 -1.13
CA GLY A 100 -0.41 9.24 0.00
C GLY A 100 0.79 10.14 0.28
N GLY A 101 1.12 10.34 1.55
CA GLY A 101 2.28 11.12 1.96
C GLY A 101 2.11 12.63 1.83
N ASP A 102 3.23 13.37 1.90
CA ASP A 102 3.19 14.83 1.91
C ASP A 102 2.55 15.35 0.62
N GLN A 103 1.39 16.00 0.77
CA GLN A 103 0.56 16.53 -0.31
C GLN A 103 0.05 15.47 -1.32
N GLY A 104 0.02 14.19 -0.93
CA GLY A 104 -0.40 13.10 -1.83
C GLY A 104 0.65 12.75 -2.88
N CYS A 105 1.90 13.18 -2.71
CA CYS A 105 2.96 13.02 -3.70
C CYS A 105 3.59 11.62 -3.72
N TYR A 106 3.45 10.83 -2.65
CA TYR A 106 4.02 9.49 -2.61
C TYR A 106 3.10 8.56 -3.38
N SER A 107 3.62 8.00 -4.47
CA SER A 107 2.96 6.95 -5.23
C SER A 107 4.01 5.98 -5.74
N MET A 108 3.62 4.75 -6.01
CA MET A 108 4.47 3.85 -6.76
C MET A 108 4.60 4.37 -8.19
N THR A 109 5.79 4.83 -8.54
CA THR A 109 6.12 5.41 -9.84
C THR A 109 6.70 4.36 -10.79
N TYR A 110 6.81 4.72 -12.06
CA TYR A 110 7.57 3.94 -13.04
C TYR A 110 9.03 3.71 -12.61
N TYR A 111 9.63 4.66 -11.88
CA TYR A 111 11.00 4.53 -11.39
C TYR A 111 11.13 3.43 -10.32
N ASP A 112 10.12 3.25 -9.47
CA ASP A 112 10.09 2.15 -8.50
C ASP A 112 10.03 0.78 -9.20
N GLU A 113 9.23 0.67 -10.27
CA GLU A 113 9.13 -0.56 -11.08
C GLU A 113 10.46 -0.87 -11.79
N VAL A 114 11.09 0.13 -12.39
CA VAL A 114 12.41 0.00 -13.02
C VAL A 114 13.49 -0.34 -11.99
N ASN A 115 13.51 0.32 -10.84
CA ASN A 115 14.49 0.06 -9.80
C ASN A 115 14.39 -1.37 -9.28
N ASN A 116 13.17 -1.87 -9.05
CA ASN A 116 12.95 -3.25 -8.63
C ASN A 116 13.42 -4.27 -9.70
N HIS A 117 13.19 -4.00 -10.98
CA HIS A 117 13.72 -4.86 -12.05
C HIS A 117 15.25 -4.86 -12.11
N ILE A 118 15.88 -3.68 -11.99
CA ILE A 118 17.34 -3.54 -11.97
C ILE A 118 17.92 -4.26 -10.76
N PHE A 119 17.34 -4.08 -9.57
CA PHE A 119 17.76 -4.76 -8.35
C PHE A 119 17.70 -6.28 -8.50
N ASN A 120 16.56 -6.82 -8.95
CA ASN A 120 16.37 -8.27 -9.14
C ASN A 120 17.31 -8.85 -10.21
N ALA A 121 17.49 -8.15 -11.34
CA ALA A 121 18.42 -8.58 -12.38
C ALA A 121 19.86 -8.61 -11.85
N SER A 122 20.24 -7.61 -11.05
CA SER A 122 21.58 -7.53 -10.48
C SER A 122 21.80 -8.58 -9.39
N LEU A 123 20.79 -8.89 -8.59
CA LEU A 123 20.82 -10.01 -7.64
C LEU A 123 20.99 -11.35 -8.36
N ALA A 124 20.27 -11.56 -9.46
CA ALA A 124 20.43 -12.75 -10.29
C ALA A 124 21.84 -12.86 -10.89
N LEU A 125 22.40 -11.73 -11.37
CA LEU A 125 23.79 -11.65 -11.83
C LEU A 125 24.79 -11.97 -10.71
N MET A 126 24.55 -11.50 -9.49
CA MET A 126 25.38 -11.81 -8.33
C MET A 126 25.38 -13.31 -8.04
N VAL A 127 24.20 -13.95 -7.99
CA VAL A 127 24.10 -15.41 -7.80
C VAL A 127 24.79 -16.17 -8.93
N PHE A 128 24.57 -15.76 -10.18
CA PHE A 128 25.21 -16.37 -11.34
C PHE A 128 26.75 -16.22 -11.29
N SER A 129 27.27 -15.09 -10.80
CA SER A 129 28.71 -14.89 -10.64
C SER A 129 29.32 -15.91 -9.67
N ILE A 130 28.63 -16.23 -8.58
CA ILE A 130 29.08 -17.22 -7.58
C ILE A 130 29.09 -18.62 -8.21
N LEU A 131 28.06 -18.96 -9.00
CA LEU A 131 27.98 -20.25 -9.71
C LEU A 131 29.05 -20.39 -10.80
N LEU A 132 29.46 -19.29 -11.43
CA LEU A 132 30.49 -19.27 -12.47
C LEU A 132 31.93 -19.35 -11.90
N PHE A 133 32.12 -19.06 -10.62
CA PHE A 133 33.43 -19.05 -9.95
C PHE A 133 34.30 -20.32 -10.22
N PRO A 134 33.78 -21.56 -10.10
CA PRO A 134 34.56 -22.77 -10.40
C PRO A 134 34.94 -22.94 -11.88
N LEU A 135 34.25 -22.27 -12.80
CA LEU A 135 34.49 -22.37 -14.25
C LEU A 135 35.43 -21.27 -14.75
N SER A 136 35.31 -20.05 -14.23
CA SER A 136 36.17 -18.91 -14.58
C SER A 136 36.19 -17.89 -13.45
N MET A 137 37.31 -17.84 -12.73
CA MET A 137 37.51 -16.88 -11.64
C MET A 137 37.47 -15.43 -12.13
N ILE A 138 38.12 -15.13 -13.26
CA ILE A 138 38.15 -13.77 -13.82
C ILE A 138 36.74 -13.34 -14.25
N GLY A 139 36.02 -14.21 -14.99
CA GLY A 139 34.66 -13.91 -15.44
C GLY A 139 33.69 -13.74 -14.27
N SER A 140 33.79 -14.58 -13.24
CA SER A 140 33.02 -14.47 -12.01
C SER A 140 33.26 -13.14 -11.29
N LEU A 141 34.51 -12.74 -11.07
CA LEU A 141 34.85 -11.48 -10.40
C LEU A 141 34.39 -10.26 -11.19
N SER A 142 34.49 -10.28 -12.52
CA SER A 142 33.97 -9.20 -13.37
C SER A 142 32.44 -9.06 -13.28
N LEU A 143 31.72 -10.19 -13.34
CA LEU A 143 30.25 -10.18 -13.19
C LEU A 143 29.81 -9.74 -11.80
N LEU A 144 30.52 -10.17 -10.77
CA LEU A 144 30.26 -9.75 -9.39
C LEU A 144 30.46 -8.24 -9.23
N ALA A 145 31.55 -7.69 -9.79
CA ALA A 145 31.80 -6.25 -9.74
C ALA A 145 30.67 -5.45 -10.39
N ILE A 146 30.22 -5.87 -11.58
CA ILE A 146 29.08 -5.23 -12.28
C ILE A 146 27.82 -5.32 -11.42
N ALA A 147 27.50 -6.50 -10.87
CA ALA A 147 26.33 -6.70 -10.03
C ALA A 147 26.36 -5.77 -8.81
N VAL A 148 27.49 -5.68 -8.09
CA VAL A 148 27.62 -4.83 -6.90
C VAL A 148 27.49 -3.35 -7.25
N THR A 149 28.10 -2.89 -8.35
CA THR A 149 28.00 -1.49 -8.80
C THR A 149 26.56 -1.06 -9.11
N VAL A 150 25.71 -2.00 -9.53
CA VAL A 150 24.29 -1.72 -9.85
C VAL A 150 23.36 -1.95 -8.65
N ILE A 151 23.62 -2.96 -7.82
CA ILE A 151 22.81 -3.24 -6.61
C ILE A 151 22.88 -2.08 -5.63
N LEU A 152 24.07 -1.50 -5.39
CA LEU A 152 24.25 -0.51 -4.33
C LEU A 152 23.37 0.75 -4.53
N PRO A 153 23.40 1.41 -5.71
CA PRO A 153 22.53 2.55 -5.97
C PRO A 153 21.04 2.19 -5.92
N SER A 154 20.66 1.03 -6.45
CA SER A 154 19.26 0.58 -6.41
C SER A 154 18.76 0.30 -5.00
N ALA A 155 19.57 -0.37 -4.18
CA ALA A 155 19.27 -0.62 -2.77
C ALA A 155 19.22 0.68 -1.96
N TYR A 156 20.09 1.64 -2.28
CA TYR A 156 20.06 2.96 -1.65
C TYR A 156 18.76 3.70 -1.97
N TYR A 157 18.33 3.70 -3.23
CA TYR A 157 17.05 4.29 -3.63
C TYR A 157 15.89 3.64 -2.88
N ASP A 158 15.84 2.31 -2.82
CA ASP A 158 14.77 1.61 -2.09
C ASP A 158 14.77 1.96 -0.60
N PHE A 159 15.95 2.01 0.04
CA PHE A 159 16.06 2.24 1.47
C PHE A 159 15.80 3.69 1.89
N VAL A 160 16.20 4.66 1.07
CA VAL A 160 16.12 6.09 1.40
C VAL A 160 14.84 6.73 0.90
N GLU A 161 14.38 6.39 -0.29
CA GLU A 161 13.21 7.00 -0.91
C GLU A 161 11.98 6.11 -0.75
N THR A 162 12.03 4.87 -1.22
CA THR A 162 10.81 4.08 -1.39
C THR A 162 10.28 3.52 -0.06
N TRP A 163 11.11 2.90 0.77
CA TRP A 163 10.69 2.27 2.03
C TRP A 163 10.12 3.24 3.06
N PRO A 164 10.76 4.38 3.39
CA PRO A 164 10.23 5.31 4.37
C PRO A 164 8.85 5.86 3.96
N ASN A 165 8.68 6.12 2.66
CA ASN A 165 7.44 6.61 2.08
C ASN A 165 6.33 5.54 2.16
N GLN A 166 6.63 4.30 1.82
CA GLN A 166 5.70 3.17 1.93
C GLN A 166 5.25 2.94 3.38
N LEU A 167 6.19 2.97 4.33
CA LEU A 167 5.91 2.80 5.76
C LEU A 167 5.03 3.93 6.30
N LYS A 168 5.28 5.18 5.89
CA LYS A 168 4.46 6.32 6.31
C LYS A 168 3.01 6.17 5.81
N ILE A 169 2.84 5.82 4.54
CA ILE A 169 1.51 5.60 3.95
C ILE A 169 0.79 4.46 4.65
N GLN A 170 1.47 3.33 4.89
CA GLN A 170 0.86 2.19 5.56
C GLN A 170 0.41 2.56 6.98
N LYS A 171 1.22 3.31 7.72
CA LYS A 171 0.87 3.80 9.06
C LYS A 171 -0.34 4.75 9.05
N GLU A 172 -0.46 5.60 8.04
CA GLU A 172 -1.64 6.46 7.84
C GLU A 172 -2.91 5.62 7.62
N GLU A 173 -2.82 4.55 6.83
CA GLU A 173 -3.94 3.62 6.58
C GLU A 173 -4.27 2.77 7.80
N GLU A 174 -3.28 2.27 8.53
CA GLU A 174 -3.49 1.54 9.79
C GLU A 174 -4.21 2.44 10.81
N THR A 175 -3.83 3.72 10.88
CA THR A 175 -4.51 4.71 11.72
C THR A 175 -5.96 4.90 11.28
N LEU A 176 -6.22 4.98 9.97
CA LEU A 176 -7.57 5.07 9.41
C LEU A 176 -8.42 3.85 9.79
N PHE A 177 -7.96 2.63 9.51
CA PHE A 177 -8.73 1.41 9.81
C PHE A 177 -8.95 1.23 11.31
N THR A 178 -7.95 1.55 12.14
CA THR A 178 -8.08 1.53 13.60
C THR A 178 -9.15 2.52 14.07
N GLN A 179 -9.16 3.75 13.54
CA GLN A 179 -10.18 4.74 13.89
C GLN A 179 -11.58 4.31 13.44
N ILE A 180 -11.70 3.66 12.27
CA ILE A 180 -12.98 3.10 11.81
C ILE A 180 -13.46 2.05 12.81
N ALA A 181 -12.61 1.09 13.18
CA ALA A 181 -12.97 0.06 14.16
C ALA A 181 -13.41 0.67 15.49
N HIS A 182 -12.66 1.64 16.00
CA HIS A 182 -12.98 2.35 17.25
C HIS A 182 -14.31 3.12 17.15
N SER A 183 -14.61 3.74 16.01
CA SER A 183 -15.86 4.48 15.80
C SER A 183 -17.10 3.57 15.84
N LEU A 184 -16.94 2.30 15.42
CA LEU A 184 -18.00 1.30 15.49
C LEU A 184 -18.13 0.71 16.90
N VAL A 185 -17.02 0.52 17.63
CA VAL A 185 -17.05 0.13 19.05
C VAL A 185 -17.64 1.24 19.93
N GLY A 186 -17.44 2.51 19.59
CA GLY A 186 -18.01 3.67 20.29
C GLY A 186 -19.53 3.73 20.33
N SER A 187 -20.22 2.87 19.56
CA SER A 187 -21.67 2.66 19.65
C SER A 187 -22.09 1.68 20.78
N ASN A 188 -21.14 1.07 21.50
CA ASN A 188 -21.29 0.29 22.74
C ASN A 188 -20.06 0.49 23.68
N ILE A 189 -20.15 1.44 24.62
CA ILE A 189 -19.19 1.88 25.69
C ILE A 189 -18.59 0.70 26.52
N PRO A 190 -17.42 0.78 27.23
CA PRO A 190 -16.44 1.87 27.51
C PRO A 190 -14.97 1.57 27.16
N LEU A 191 -14.14 2.63 27.24
CA LEU A 191 -12.67 2.61 27.30
C LEU A 191 -12.11 1.43 28.11
N LEU A 192 -11.30 0.60 27.46
CA LEU A 192 -10.26 -0.17 28.16
C LEU A 192 -9.01 0.70 28.30
N THR A 193 -8.91 1.21 29.52
CA THR A 193 -7.86 2.00 30.13
C THR A 193 -6.48 1.38 29.94
N GLU A 194 -5.49 2.25 29.73
CA GLU A 194 -4.05 2.04 29.97
C GLU A 194 -3.78 1.04 31.10
N SER A 195 -3.48 -0.22 30.78
CA SER A 195 -2.99 -1.19 31.77
C SER A 195 -2.40 -2.46 31.13
N GLN A 196 -1.60 -2.33 30.06
CA GLN A 196 -0.68 -3.43 29.68
C GLN A 196 0.74 -2.99 29.30
N ILE A 197 1.09 -1.71 29.48
CA ILE A 197 2.49 -1.28 29.54
C ILE A 197 2.91 -1.22 31.01
N LEU A 198 3.09 -2.38 31.64
CA LEU A 198 3.91 -2.64 32.84
C LEU A 198 3.50 -3.99 33.42
N LEU A 199 4.20 -5.06 33.00
CA LEU A 199 4.82 -6.07 33.87
C LEU A 199 5.35 -7.25 33.02
N GLN A 200 6.64 -7.09 32.73
CA GLN A 200 7.74 -8.06 32.58
C GLN A 200 7.57 -9.45 33.26
N PRO A 201 8.39 -10.46 32.90
CA PRO A 201 9.87 -10.41 32.87
C PRO A 201 10.53 -10.32 31.50
#